data_AF-A0A1Q3GTB2-F1
#
_entry.id   AF-A0A1Q3GTB2-F1
#
_cell.length_a   1.000
_cell.length_b   1.000
_cell.length_c   1.000
_cell.angle_alpha   90.00
_cell.angle_beta   90.00
_cell.angle_gamma   90.00
#
_symmetry.space_group_name_H-M   'P 1'
#
loop_
_entity.id
_entity.type
_entity.pdbx_description
1 polymer ?
#
loop_
_entity_poly.entity_id
_entity_poly.type
_entity_poly.pdbx_seq_one_letter_code
_entity_poly.pdbx_strand_id
1 'polypeptide(L)'
;MTHSLRHFSTYILIIITLVLGACGSSDENKSKPGSDDSAPAPGAAPPKPDALSQGTILHNIPDTMRVSKKQRIEVRLIRSKDRISIVQNVKGSQKVKIADIKIGKAMGVKLIGSSKNFEILAHSSEIQAVGRRDYTLWEWDVTPLKDGRHDLYLKVIVRKGDYNKDLPVFDKTIQVVTSETKKWTAFFNNNKEWIMGSLVIPLLFLIASRLGGWRRPKRKKTATRKKSTAKKKSTRKR
;
A
#
# COMPACT_ATOMS: atom_id res chain seq x y z
N MET A 1 -36.75 3.75 -35.72
CA MET A 1 -35.95 4.95 -36.04
C MET A 1 -34.52 4.64 -35.60
N THR A 2 -33.72 3.99 -36.46
CA THR A 2 -32.70 4.61 -37.38
C THR A 2 -31.47 5.06 -36.60
N HIS A 3 -30.21 4.76 -36.93
CA HIS A 3 -29.50 4.05 -37.99
C HIS A 3 -28.03 3.97 -37.47
N SER A 4 -27.36 2.81 -37.45
CA SER A 4 -26.34 2.39 -38.42
C SER A 4 -25.03 3.20 -38.47
N LEU A 5 -23.90 2.49 -38.35
CA LEU A 5 -22.77 2.39 -39.30
C LEU A 5 -21.45 2.15 -38.52
N ARG A 6 -20.43 1.43 -38.98
CA ARG A 6 -20.20 0.27 -39.86
C ARG A 6 -18.67 0.24 -40.10
N HIS A 7 -18.08 -0.95 -39.95
CA HIS A 7 -16.98 -1.52 -40.75
C HIS A 7 -15.52 -1.04 -40.67
N PHE A 8 -14.69 -1.99 -41.16
CA PHE A 8 -13.27 -1.98 -41.57
C PHE A 8 -12.29 -2.52 -40.52
N SER A 9 -11.39 -3.47 -40.80
CA SER A 9 -11.06 -4.15 -42.06
C SER A 9 -10.25 -5.42 -41.76
N THR A 10 -10.50 -6.44 -42.56
CA THR A 10 -9.83 -7.74 -42.70
C THR A 10 -8.42 -7.69 -43.29
N TYR A 11 -7.71 -8.82 -43.14
CA TYR A 11 -6.55 -9.35 -43.89
C TYR A 11 -5.13 -8.93 -43.47
N ILE A 12 -4.27 -9.92 -43.18
CA ILE A 12 -3.17 -10.32 -44.08
C ILE A 12 -2.79 -11.79 -43.79
N LEU A 13 -2.84 -12.57 -44.86
CA LEU A 13 -2.42 -13.95 -45.04
C LEU A 13 -1.01 -13.91 -45.63
N ILE A 14 -0.03 -14.65 -45.11
CA ILE A 14 1.22 -14.93 -45.83
C ILE A 14 1.41 -16.44 -45.91
N ILE A 15 1.10 -16.95 -47.09
CA ILE A 15 1.49 -18.24 -47.65
C ILE A 15 2.90 -18.08 -48.18
N ILE A 16 3.84 -18.96 -47.79
CA ILE A 16 5.04 -19.23 -48.60
C ILE A 16 5.21 -20.74 -48.73
N THR A 17 5.20 -21.15 -49.99
CA THR A 17 5.26 -22.50 -50.55
C THR A 17 6.67 -23.08 -50.60
N LEU A 18 6.81 -24.31 -50.11
CA LEU A 18 7.32 -25.51 -50.78
C LEU A 18 8.38 -25.36 -51.90
N VAL A 19 9.57 -25.93 -51.66
CA VAL A 19 10.45 -26.50 -52.70
C VAL A 19 10.79 -27.94 -52.34
N LEU A 20 10.47 -28.84 -53.26
CA LEU A 20 10.83 -30.25 -53.30
C LEU A 20 12.22 -30.44 -53.94
N GLY A 21 12.95 -31.45 -53.46
CA GLY A 21 14.11 -32.06 -54.12
C GLY A 21 14.60 -33.21 -53.23
N ALA A 22 14.07 -34.42 -53.37
CA ALA A 22 14.40 -35.47 -54.35
C ALA A 22 15.52 -36.41 -53.86
N CYS A 23 15.13 -37.70 -53.78
CA CYS A 23 15.84 -38.99 -53.74
C CYS A 23 17.34 -39.10 -53.40
N GLY A 24 17.64 -40.13 -52.59
CA GLY A 24 18.94 -40.81 -52.61
C GLY A 24 19.10 -41.80 -51.46
N SER A 25 18.73 -43.06 -51.68
CA SER A 25 19.10 -44.20 -50.83
C SER A 25 20.58 -44.55 -51.00
N SER A 26 21.23 -45.02 -49.92
CA SER A 26 22.02 -46.27 -49.85
C SER A 26 23.02 -46.24 -48.69
N ASP A 27 22.90 -47.28 -47.85
CA ASP A 27 23.94 -48.10 -47.22
C ASP A 27 25.24 -47.45 -46.71
N GLU A 28 25.58 -47.68 -45.44
CA GLU A 28 26.46 -48.81 -45.05
C GLU A 28 27.08 -48.58 -43.65
N ASN A 29 26.97 -49.62 -42.84
CA ASN A 29 27.58 -49.80 -41.53
C ASN A 29 29.11 -49.95 -41.67
N LYS A 30 29.94 -49.12 -41.02
CA LYS A 30 31.32 -49.52 -40.70
C LYS A 30 31.88 -48.82 -39.47
N SER A 31 32.07 -49.62 -38.44
CA SER A 31 32.85 -49.38 -37.24
C SER A 31 34.36 -49.36 -37.54
N LYS A 32 35.11 -48.37 -37.00
CA LYS A 32 36.27 -48.58 -36.11
C LYS A 32 36.88 -47.26 -35.57
N PRO A 33 37.62 -47.31 -34.44
CA PRO A 33 38.01 -46.19 -33.58
C PRO A 33 39.45 -45.70 -33.85
N GLY A 34 39.79 -44.52 -33.32
CA GLY A 34 41.19 -44.15 -33.06
C GLY A 34 41.49 -42.64 -33.06
N SER A 35 41.95 -42.17 -31.89
CA SER A 35 43.00 -41.16 -31.64
C SER A 35 42.87 -39.77 -32.29
N ASP A 36 42.56 -38.73 -31.49
CA ASP A 36 43.53 -37.89 -30.75
C ASP A 36 43.97 -36.70 -31.62
N ASP A 37 43.35 -35.55 -31.35
CA ASP A 37 43.97 -34.20 -31.38
C ASP A 37 42.89 -33.13 -31.18
N SER A 38 42.35 -33.05 -29.96
CA SER A 38 41.70 -31.83 -29.48
C SER A 38 42.69 -31.10 -28.58
N ALA A 39 43.47 -30.22 -29.19
CA ALA A 39 44.22 -29.21 -28.47
C ALA A 39 43.27 -28.43 -27.53
N PRO A 40 43.57 -28.31 -26.23
CA PRO A 40 42.75 -27.50 -25.33
C PRO A 40 42.92 -26.03 -25.72
N ALA A 41 41.81 -25.36 -26.02
CA ALA A 41 41.78 -23.93 -26.31
C ALA A 41 42.48 -23.13 -25.18
N PRO A 42 43.52 -22.33 -25.49
CA PRO A 42 44.20 -21.52 -24.50
C PRO A 42 43.35 -20.30 -24.16
N GLY A 43 43.00 -20.12 -22.89
CA GLY A 43 42.65 -18.79 -22.36
C GLY A 43 41.23 -18.56 -21.85
N ALA A 44 40.54 -19.57 -21.31
CA ALA A 44 39.43 -19.27 -20.39
C ALA A 44 40.02 -18.72 -19.08
N ALA A 45 40.19 -17.39 -19.01
CA ALA A 45 40.58 -16.71 -17.78
C ALA A 45 39.64 -17.14 -16.62
N PRO A 46 40.17 -17.41 -15.42
CA PRO A 46 39.33 -17.81 -14.30
C PRO A 46 38.26 -16.74 -14.04
N PRO A 47 37.00 -17.11 -13.74
CA PRO A 47 35.93 -16.17 -13.52
C PRO A 47 36.34 -15.19 -12.42
N LYS A 48 36.48 -13.91 -12.79
CA LYS A 48 36.87 -12.84 -11.86
C LYS A 48 35.90 -12.87 -10.68
N PRO A 49 36.39 -12.95 -9.42
CA PRO A 49 35.51 -13.03 -8.26
C PRO A 49 34.55 -11.84 -8.27
N ASP A 50 33.27 -12.09 -7.98
CA ASP A 50 32.22 -11.07 -7.97
C ASP A 50 32.60 -9.92 -7.05
N ALA A 51 33.15 -8.86 -7.64
CA ALA A 51 33.64 -7.70 -6.94
C ALA A 51 32.46 -6.82 -6.51
N LEU A 52 32.45 -6.42 -5.25
CA LEU A 52 31.47 -5.49 -4.72
C LEU A 52 31.78 -4.08 -5.24
N SER A 53 30.75 -3.41 -5.75
CA SER A 53 30.80 -2.00 -6.16
C SER A 53 30.08 -1.13 -5.13
N GLN A 54 30.45 0.16 -5.05
CA GLN A 54 29.67 1.13 -4.29
C GLN A 54 28.34 1.38 -4.99
N GLY A 55 27.26 1.51 -4.24
CA GLY A 55 25.96 1.90 -4.74
C GLY A 55 25.12 2.60 -3.68
N THR A 56 23.84 2.79 -4.00
CA THR A 56 22.89 3.52 -3.18
C THR A 56 21.66 2.65 -2.91
N ILE A 57 21.18 2.67 -1.67
CA ILE A 57 19.91 2.10 -1.25
C ILE A 57 18.92 3.23 -0.91
N LEU A 58 17.69 3.06 -1.37
CA LEU A 58 16.54 3.87 -0.95
C LEU A 58 15.51 2.95 -0.30
N HIS A 59 14.91 3.39 0.79
CA HIS A 59 13.74 2.73 1.38
C HIS A 59 12.72 3.75 1.89
N ASN A 60 11.43 3.42 1.78
CA ASN A 60 10.32 4.28 2.26
C ASN A 60 9.67 3.75 3.56
N ILE A 61 10.39 2.92 4.32
CA ILE A 61 9.87 2.31 5.55
C ILE A 61 9.53 3.43 6.56
N PRO A 62 8.24 3.57 6.95
CA PRO A 62 7.78 4.65 7.81
C PRO A 62 8.23 4.45 9.27
N ASP A 63 8.33 5.54 10.04
CA ASP A 63 8.53 5.48 11.50
C ASP A 63 7.21 5.20 12.26
N THR A 64 6.07 5.38 11.59
CA THR A 64 4.74 5.19 12.17
C THR A 64 3.81 4.53 11.17
N MET A 65 3.01 3.57 11.61
CA MET A 65 1.98 2.92 10.79
C MET A 65 0.63 2.95 11.50
N ARG A 66 -0.45 2.70 10.77
CA ARG A 66 -1.80 2.64 11.34
C ARG A 66 -2.21 1.18 11.48
N VAL A 67 -2.63 0.76 12.67
CA VAL A 67 -3.10 -0.62 12.92
C VAL A 67 -4.19 -1.00 11.91
N SER A 68 -4.09 -2.21 11.37
CA SER A 68 -4.97 -2.78 10.34
C SER A 68 -5.03 -1.99 9.03
N LYS A 69 -4.13 -1.03 8.81
CA LYS A 69 -4.01 -0.33 7.52
C LYS A 69 -2.76 -0.83 6.81
N LYS A 70 -3.01 -1.54 5.71
CA LYS A 70 -1.99 -1.96 4.76
C LYS A 70 -1.24 -0.74 4.22
N GLN A 71 0.08 -0.84 4.15
CA GLN A 71 0.94 0.16 3.57
C GLN A 71 1.99 -0.48 2.66
N ARG A 72 2.21 0.13 1.49
CA ARG A 72 3.23 -0.28 0.53
C ARG A 72 4.61 0.20 0.99
N ILE A 73 5.55 -0.74 1.09
CA ILE A 73 6.96 -0.51 1.34
C ILE A 73 7.74 -0.86 0.08
N GLU A 74 8.67 0.01 -0.30
CA GLU A 74 9.58 -0.11 -1.43
C GLU A 74 11.02 0.02 -0.95
N VAL A 75 11.88 -0.86 -1.47
CA VAL A 75 13.34 -0.76 -1.35
C VAL A 75 13.93 -0.79 -2.75
N ARG A 76 14.81 0.15 -3.04
CA ARG A 76 15.48 0.27 -4.34
C ARG A 76 16.98 0.22 -4.16
N LEU A 77 17.66 -0.51 -5.04
CA LEU A 77 19.13 -0.57 -5.10
C LEU A 77 19.61 -0.15 -6.47
N ILE A 78 20.62 0.71 -6.53
CA ILE A 78 21.28 1.13 -7.77
C ILE A 78 22.80 1.13 -7.60
N ARG A 79 23.52 0.70 -8.64
CA ARG A 79 25.00 0.66 -8.66
C ARG A 79 25.66 2.03 -8.87
N SER A 80 24.86 3.10 -8.90
CA SER A 80 25.31 4.47 -9.03
C SER A 80 25.26 5.18 -7.68
N LYS A 81 26.10 6.21 -7.52
CA LYS A 81 25.97 7.20 -6.44
C LYS A 81 24.96 8.29 -6.78
N ASP A 82 24.48 8.34 -8.03
CA ASP A 82 23.48 9.31 -8.44
C ASP A 82 22.16 9.02 -7.71
N ARG A 83 21.71 10.01 -6.93
CA ARG A 83 20.54 9.95 -6.06
C ARG A 83 19.28 10.45 -6.75
N ILE A 84 19.37 11.00 -7.97
CA ILE A 84 18.21 11.60 -8.64
C ILE A 84 17.29 10.51 -9.20
N SER A 85 17.85 9.52 -9.89
CA SER A 85 17.07 8.46 -10.54
C SER A 85 16.38 7.51 -9.56
N ILE A 86 16.94 7.31 -8.36
CA ILE A 86 16.40 6.36 -7.38
C ILE A 86 15.11 6.86 -6.70
N VAL A 87 14.92 8.19 -6.61
CA VAL A 87 13.80 8.83 -5.88
C VAL A 87 12.54 8.99 -6.75
N GLN A 88 12.66 8.95 -8.08
CA GLN A 88 11.54 9.19 -8.98
C GLN A 88 10.45 8.12 -8.85
N ASN A 89 9.18 8.52 -8.76
CA ASN A 89 8.02 7.62 -8.74
C ASN A 89 8.01 6.59 -7.59
N VAL A 90 8.55 6.92 -6.41
CA VAL A 90 8.39 6.08 -5.21
C VAL A 90 6.94 6.13 -4.75
N LYS A 91 6.25 4.98 -4.69
CA LYS A 91 4.89 4.89 -4.17
C LYS A 91 4.94 4.68 -2.65
N GLY A 92 3.91 5.12 -1.93
CA GLY A 92 3.82 4.95 -0.48
C GLY A 92 4.21 6.20 0.34
N SER A 93 4.64 5.99 1.59
CA SER A 93 4.82 7.07 2.58
C SER A 93 5.90 8.07 2.16
N GLN A 94 5.57 9.36 2.28
CA GLN A 94 6.25 10.52 1.70
C GLN A 94 7.71 10.75 2.18
N LYS A 95 8.20 9.98 3.16
CA LYS A 95 9.57 10.07 3.67
C LYS A 95 10.41 8.89 3.18
N VAL A 96 11.27 9.16 2.20
CA VAL A 96 12.29 8.22 1.74
C VAL A 96 13.59 8.43 2.51
N LYS A 97 14.29 7.33 2.78
CA LYS A 97 15.61 7.32 3.43
C LYS A 97 16.60 6.75 2.43
N ILE A 98 17.72 7.44 2.24
CA ILE A 98 18.78 7.09 1.29
C ILE A 98 20.06 6.82 2.07
N ALA A 99 20.75 5.75 1.73
CA ALA A 99 22.05 5.41 2.29
C ALA A 99 22.97 4.81 1.23
N ASP A 100 24.27 4.86 1.48
CA ASP A 100 25.29 4.24 0.64
C ASP A 100 25.47 2.77 1.07
N ILE A 101 25.66 1.86 0.11
CA ILE A 101 25.77 0.41 0.36
C ILE A 101 26.75 -0.26 -0.62
N LYS A 102 27.28 -1.44 -0.25
CA LYS A 102 28.02 -2.31 -1.18
C LYS A 102 27.04 -3.19 -1.95
N ILE A 103 27.19 -3.22 -3.28
CA ILE A 103 26.30 -3.95 -4.21
C ILE A 103 27.12 -4.95 -5.05
N GLY A 104 26.67 -6.20 -5.08
CA GLY A 104 27.15 -7.26 -5.97
C GLY A 104 26.24 -7.45 -7.20
N LYS A 105 26.48 -8.50 -7.99
CA LYS A 105 25.63 -8.83 -9.15
C LYS A 105 24.25 -9.33 -8.75
N ALA A 106 24.19 -10.16 -7.70
CA ALA A 106 22.96 -10.70 -7.13
C ALA A 106 22.80 -10.23 -5.69
N MET A 107 21.67 -9.59 -5.40
CA MET A 107 21.34 -9.05 -4.09
C MET A 107 20.07 -9.73 -3.56
N GLY A 108 20.03 -10.00 -2.27
CA GLY A 108 18.82 -10.41 -1.57
C GLY A 108 18.36 -9.31 -0.62
N VAL A 109 17.06 -9.03 -0.59
CA VAL A 109 16.48 -8.07 0.35
C VAL A 109 15.32 -8.75 1.09
N LYS A 110 15.38 -8.70 2.42
CA LYS A 110 14.35 -9.21 3.32
C LYS A 110 13.83 -8.11 4.22
N LEU A 111 12.51 -8.07 4.36
CA LEU A 111 11.85 -7.31 5.39
C LEU A 111 11.30 -8.29 6.43
N ILE A 112 11.79 -8.20 7.66
CA ILE A 112 11.50 -9.15 8.73
C ILE A 112 10.80 -8.41 9.86
N GLY A 113 9.71 -8.99 10.36
CA GLY A 113 9.00 -8.52 11.53
C GLY A 113 8.39 -9.70 12.26
N SER A 114 8.01 -9.51 13.53
CA SER A 114 7.29 -10.55 14.26
C SER A 114 5.92 -10.80 13.62
N SER A 115 5.60 -12.06 13.30
CA SER A 115 4.29 -12.46 12.75
C SER A 115 3.13 -12.17 13.69
N LYS A 116 3.40 -11.97 14.99
CA LYS A 116 2.40 -11.54 15.98
C LYS A 116 2.03 -10.06 15.86
N ASN A 117 2.90 -9.26 15.23
CA ASN A 117 2.79 -7.79 15.19
C ASN A 117 2.57 -7.26 13.78
N PHE A 118 3.01 -7.99 12.75
CA PHE A 118 2.90 -7.60 11.35
C PHE A 118 2.50 -8.79 10.47
N GLU A 119 1.66 -8.49 9.48
CA GLU A 119 1.49 -9.29 8.28
C GLU A 119 2.33 -8.65 7.16
N ILE A 120 3.25 -9.42 6.56
CA ILE A 120 4.17 -8.93 5.51
C ILE A 120 3.97 -9.80 4.27
N LEU A 121 3.53 -9.19 3.18
CA LEU A 121 3.32 -9.84 1.88
C LEU A 121 4.33 -9.30 0.87
N ALA A 122 5.23 -10.16 0.39
CA ALA A 122 6.21 -9.82 -0.63
C ALA A 122 5.60 -9.85 -2.04
N HIS A 123 5.91 -8.83 -2.84
CA HIS A 123 5.49 -8.72 -4.24
C HIS A 123 6.64 -8.92 -5.23
N SER A 124 7.87 -9.07 -4.73
CA SER A 124 9.07 -9.23 -5.54
C SER A 124 9.85 -10.47 -5.09
N SER A 125 10.61 -11.05 -6.00
CA SER A 125 11.56 -12.11 -5.64
C SER A 125 12.57 -11.59 -4.63
N GLU A 126 12.85 -12.40 -3.60
CA GLU A 126 13.78 -12.04 -2.53
C GLU A 126 15.17 -11.74 -3.08
N ILE A 127 15.66 -12.59 -3.99
CA ILE A 127 16.97 -12.47 -4.63
C ILE A 127 16.76 -12.01 -6.07
N GLN A 128 17.44 -10.94 -6.45
CA GLN A 128 17.38 -10.38 -7.79
C GLN A 128 18.75 -9.91 -8.26
N ALA A 129 18.94 -9.89 -9.58
CA ALA A 129 20.10 -9.27 -10.19
C ALA A 129 19.99 -7.74 -10.10
N VAL A 130 21.12 -7.07 -9.84
CA VAL A 130 21.17 -5.59 -9.85
C VAL A 130 21.84 -5.08 -11.12
N GLY A 131 21.04 -4.37 -11.91
CA GLY A 131 21.44 -3.76 -13.16
C GLY A 131 22.52 -2.68 -12.98
N ARG A 132 23.18 -2.31 -14.09
CA ARG A 132 24.20 -1.25 -14.07
C ARG A 132 23.62 0.16 -14.20
N ARG A 133 22.48 0.31 -14.89
CA ARG A 133 21.87 1.60 -15.24
C ARG A 133 20.58 1.87 -14.48
N ASP A 134 19.78 0.83 -14.26
CA ASP A 134 18.49 0.94 -13.58
C ASP A 134 18.57 0.51 -12.12
N TYR A 135 17.58 0.92 -11.33
CA TYR A 135 17.40 0.40 -9.99
C TYR A 135 16.68 -0.94 -10.02
N THR A 136 17.02 -1.82 -9.09
CA THR A 136 16.24 -3.03 -8.78
C THR A 136 15.31 -2.73 -7.62
N LEU A 137 14.07 -3.23 -7.71
CA LEU A 137 12.98 -2.92 -6.79
C LEU A 137 12.54 -4.16 -6.02
N TRP A 138 12.33 -3.98 -4.71
CA TRP A 138 11.62 -4.91 -3.87
C TRP A 138 10.44 -4.22 -3.20
N GLU A 139 9.28 -4.87 -3.25
CA GLU A 139 8.04 -4.35 -2.72
C GLU A 139 7.39 -5.30 -1.72
N TRP A 140 6.82 -4.73 -0.66
CA TRP A 140 5.99 -5.44 0.30
C TRP A 140 4.73 -4.65 0.61
N ASP A 141 3.63 -5.35 0.85
CA ASP A 141 2.52 -4.81 1.62
C ASP A 141 2.70 -5.23 3.08
N VAL A 142 2.74 -4.24 3.97
CA VAL A 142 2.84 -4.48 5.41
C VAL A 142 1.60 -3.97 6.12
N THR A 143 0.97 -4.86 6.88
CA THR A 143 -0.18 -4.55 7.73
C THR A 143 0.21 -4.75 9.19
N PRO A 144 0.29 -3.70 10.02
CA PRO A 144 0.48 -3.86 11.46
C PRO A 144 -0.79 -4.45 12.11
N LEU A 145 -0.60 -5.43 12.97
CA LEU A 145 -1.66 -6.21 13.64
C LEU A 145 -1.93 -5.75 15.07
N LYS A 146 -0.95 -5.12 15.72
CA LYS A 146 -1.04 -4.64 17.12
C LYS A 146 -0.59 -3.21 17.26
N ASP A 147 -1.16 -2.51 18.22
CA ASP A 147 -0.71 -1.19 18.68
C ASP A 147 0.61 -1.30 19.47
N GLY A 148 1.33 -0.19 19.62
CA GLY A 148 2.60 -0.12 20.35
C GLY A 148 3.82 0.17 19.48
N ARG A 149 5.01 -0.15 20.02
CA ARG A 149 6.31 0.01 19.33
C ARG A 149 6.82 -1.37 18.94
N HIS A 150 6.98 -1.58 17.64
CA HIS A 150 7.40 -2.86 17.08
C HIS A 150 8.53 -2.67 16.09
N ASP A 151 9.44 -3.64 16.06
CA ASP A 151 10.61 -3.57 15.18
C ASP A 151 10.35 -4.24 13.83
N LEU A 152 10.70 -3.52 12.76
CA LEU A 152 10.94 -4.07 11.43
C LEU A 152 12.43 -4.06 11.13
N TYR A 153 12.94 -5.17 10.61
CA TYR A 153 14.34 -5.34 10.23
C TYR A 153 14.44 -5.37 8.71
N LEU A 154 15.20 -4.43 8.13
CA LEU A 154 15.56 -4.47 6.72
C LEU A 154 16.94 -5.09 6.58
N LYS A 155 17.00 -6.31 6.05
CA LYS A 155 18.24 -7.07 5.83
C LYS A 155 18.57 -7.11 4.35
N VAL A 156 19.74 -6.62 3.98
CA VAL A 156 20.26 -6.69 2.61
C VAL A 156 21.51 -7.56 2.60
N ILE A 157 21.52 -8.52 1.68
CA ILE A 157 22.57 -9.51 1.53
C ILE A 157 23.12 -9.50 0.11
N VAL A 158 24.42 -9.74 -0.04
CA VAL A 158 25.02 -10.07 -1.34
C VAL A 158 25.11 -11.58 -1.44
N ARG A 159 24.67 -12.15 -2.57
CA ARG A 159 24.88 -13.56 -2.90
C ARG A 159 26.13 -13.71 -3.75
N LYS A 160 27.09 -14.53 -3.31
CA LYS A 160 28.39 -14.70 -3.97
C LYS A 160 28.65 -16.17 -4.33
N GLY A 161 28.79 -16.45 -5.63
CA GLY A 161 29.15 -17.78 -6.14
C GLY A 161 28.04 -18.84 -5.98
N ASP A 162 28.40 -20.10 -6.26
CA ASP A 162 27.47 -21.24 -6.23
C ASP A 162 27.07 -21.66 -4.81
N TYR A 163 27.92 -21.36 -3.83
CA TYR A 163 27.60 -21.53 -2.42
C TYR A 163 26.85 -20.29 -1.95
N ASN A 164 25.58 -20.45 -1.59
CA ASN A 164 24.66 -19.38 -1.17
C ASN A 164 25.11 -18.71 0.14
N LYS A 165 26.20 -17.94 0.08
CA LYS A 165 26.75 -17.21 1.21
C LYS A 165 26.19 -15.81 1.20
N ASP A 166 25.38 -15.54 2.21
CA ASP A 166 24.75 -14.24 2.44
C ASP A 166 25.71 -13.34 3.22
N LEU A 167 26.19 -12.27 2.58
CA LEU A 167 27.00 -11.24 3.25
C LEU A 167 26.10 -10.06 3.65
N PRO A 168 25.88 -9.80 4.95
CA PRO A 168 25.06 -8.67 5.37
C PRO A 168 25.77 -7.36 5.00
N VAL A 169 25.11 -6.55 4.19
CA VAL A 169 25.62 -5.23 3.77
C VAL A 169 24.81 -4.08 4.34
N PHE A 170 23.62 -4.36 4.86
CA PHE A 170 22.78 -3.39 5.54
C PHE A 170 21.83 -4.12 6.50
N ASP A 171 21.80 -3.69 7.75
CA ASP A 171 20.86 -4.12 8.77
C ASP A 171 20.34 -2.88 9.49
N LYS A 172 19.02 -2.75 9.59
CA LYS A 172 18.39 -1.59 10.21
C LYS A 172 17.10 -2.00 10.91
N THR A 173 17.09 -1.77 12.22
CA THR A 173 15.91 -1.84 13.06
C THR A 173 15.12 -0.54 12.94
N ILE A 174 13.83 -0.64 12.67
CA ILE A 174 12.94 0.50 12.54
C ILE A 174 11.78 0.29 13.51
N GLN A 175 11.72 1.14 14.53
CA GLN A 175 10.59 1.17 15.44
C GLN A 175 9.40 1.80 14.73
N VAL A 176 8.33 1.02 14.59
CA VAL A 176 7.07 1.47 14.04
C VAL A 176 6.11 1.71 15.20
N VAL A 177 5.68 2.97 15.36
CA VAL A 177 4.57 3.29 16.27
C VAL A 177 3.25 3.02 15.58
N THR A 178 2.43 2.15 16.15
CA THR A 178 1.12 1.80 15.63
C THR A 178 0.02 2.42 16.49
N SER A 179 -0.79 3.31 15.90
CA SER A 179 -1.85 4.03 16.62
C SER A 179 -3.24 3.71 16.10
N GLU A 180 -4.21 3.45 16.98
CA GLU A 180 -5.62 3.17 16.64
C GLU A 180 -6.56 4.40 16.63
N THR A 181 -6.05 5.60 16.90
CA THR A 181 -6.86 6.65 17.54
C THR A 181 -7.79 7.49 16.65
N LYS A 182 -8.19 7.04 15.45
CA LYS A 182 -9.03 7.87 14.54
C LYS A 182 -10.29 7.23 13.95
N LYS A 183 -10.88 6.21 14.59
CA LYS A 183 -12.23 5.75 14.20
C LYS A 183 -13.35 6.48 14.95
N TRP A 184 -13.18 6.70 16.25
CA TRP A 184 -14.18 7.38 17.08
C TRP A 184 -14.28 8.88 16.76
N THR A 185 -13.16 9.59 16.62
CA THR A 185 -13.16 11.04 16.33
C THR A 185 -13.75 11.37 14.96
N ALA A 186 -13.53 10.53 13.94
CA ALA A 186 -14.16 10.68 12.63
C ALA A 186 -15.66 10.38 12.68
N PHE A 187 -16.08 9.35 13.43
CA PHE A 187 -17.49 9.02 13.66
C PHE A 187 -18.23 10.15 14.40
N PHE A 188 -17.67 10.67 15.50
CA PHE A 188 -18.24 11.80 16.21
C PHE A 188 -18.23 13.07 15.37
N ASN A 189 -17.21 13.28 14.51
CA ASN A 189 -17.17 14.46 13.66
C ASN A 189 -18.14 14.44 12.49
N ASN A 190 -18.38 13.28 11.87
CA ASN A 190 -19.34 13.15 10.76
C ASN A 190 -20.79 13.04 11.25
N ASN A 191 -21.03 12.56 12.47
CA ASN A 191 -22.38 12.31 12.98
C ASN A 191 -22.83 13.32 14.06
N LYS A 192 -22.19 14.48 14.16
CA LYS A 192 -22.51 15.51 15.17
C LYS A 192 -23.99 15.88 15.18
N GLU A 193 -24.61 16.00 14.00
CA GLU A 193 -26.01 16.41 13.85
C GLU A 193 -26.98 15.39 14.49
N TRP A 194 -26.78 14.10 14.22
CA TRP A 194 -27.61 13.03 14.78
C TRP A 194 -27.32 12.78 16.27
N ILE A 195 -26.07 12.91 16.70
CA ILE A 195 -25.67 12.68 18.11
C ILE A 195 -26.21 13.79 19.01
N MET A 196 -26.17 15.04 18.57
CA MET A 196 -26.75 16.16 19.32
C MET A 196 -28.28 15.99 19.47
N GLY A 197 -28.97 15.61 18.38
CA GLY A 197 -30.42 15.42 18.39
C GLY A 197 -30.90 14.22 19.22
N SER A 198 -30.24 13.07 19.09
CA SER A 198 -30.69 11.82 19.70
C SER A 198 -30.21 11.60 21.13
N LEU A 199 -29.07 12.17 21.52
CA LEU A 199 -28.45 11.89 22.82
C LEU A 199 -28.39 13.13 23.72
N VAL A 200 -27.99 14.29 23.18
CA VAL A 200 -27.74 15.50 23.97
C VAL A 200 -29.04 16.23 24.34
N ILE A 201 -29.96 16.41 23.38
CA ILE A 201 -31.26 17.08 23.65
C ILE A 201 -32.09 16.32 24.69
N PRO A 202 -32.29 14.99 24.60
CA PRO A 202 -33.06 14.26 25.61
C PRO A 202 -32.37 14.28 26.98
N LEU A 203 -31.05 14.21 27.02
CA LEU A 203 -30.28 14.25 28.25
C LEU A 203 -30.39 15.62 28.94
N LEU A 204 -30.27 16.72 28.18
CA LEU A 204 -30.48 18.08 28.71
C LEU A 204 -31.91 18.30 29.19
N PHE A 205 -32.90 17.78 28.47
CA PHE A 205 -34.31 17.84 28.87
C PHE A 205 -34.56 17.05 30.17
N LEU A 206 -33.96 15.87 30.31
CA LEU A 206 -34.07 15.03 31.50
C LEU A 206 -33.36 15.67 32.71
N ILE A 207 -32.19 16.26 32.50
CA ILE A 207 -31.44 17.00 33.53
C ILE A 207 -32.22 18.26 33.97
N ALA A 208 -32.75 19.05 33.03
CA ALA A 208 -33.55 20.24 33.32
C ALA A 208 -34.85 19.91 34.07
N SER A 209 -35.53 18.83 33.68
CA SER A 209 -36.72 18.33 34.37
C SER A 209 -36.43 17.78 35.76
N ARG A 210 -35.19 17.35 36.05
CA ARG A 210 -34.76 16.93 37.40
C ARG A 210 -34.28 18.09 38.30
N LEU A 211 -33.61 19.10 37.74
CA LEU A 211 -32.96 20.16 38.52
C LEU A 211 -33.82 21.40 38.74
N GLY A 212 -34.79 21.71 37.88
CA GLY A 212 -35.38 23.04 37.84
C GLY A 212 -36.84 23.07 37.44
N GLY A 213 -37.71 22.68 38.37
CA GLY A 213 -39.09 23.15 38.49
C GLY A 213 -39.84 23.52 37.21
N TRP A 214 -40.43 22.53 36.55
CA TRP A 214 -41.56 22.76 35.64
C TRP A 214 -42.78 23.21 36.47
N ARG A 215 -42.72 24.42 37.03
CA ARG A 215 -43.85 25.08 37.67
C ARG A 215 -44.86 25.38 36.58
N ARG A 216 -45.85 24.49 36.45
CA ARG A 216 -47.04 24.69 35.63
C ARG A 216 -47.51 26.15 35.78
N PRO A 217 -47.64 26.93 34.69
CA PRO A 217 -48.17 28.27 34.80
C PRO A 217 -49.56 28.17 35.42
N LYS A 218 -49.73 28.74 36.62
CA LYS A 218 -51.03 28.76 37.31
C LYS A 218 -52.01 29.50 36.42
N ARG A 219 -52.90 28.74 35.79
CA ARG A 219 -54.06 29.20 35.02
C ARG A 219 -54.86 30.15 35.92
N LYS A 220 -54.75 31.47 35.69
CA LYS A 220 -55.51 32.47 36.44
C LYS A 220 -56.99 32.27 36.10
N LYS A 221 -57.77 31.78 37.06
CA LYS A 221 -59.24 31.78 36.99
C LYS A 221 -59.71 33.22 37.16
N THR A 222 -60.08 33.89 36.07
CA THR A 222 -60.89 35.11 36.13
C THR A 222 -62.31 34.70 36.49
N ALA A 223 -62.61 34.72 37.78
CA ALA A 223 -63.97 34.64 38.29
C ALA A 223 -64.48 36.05 38.62
N THR A 224 -65.55 36.43 37.91
CA THR A 224 -66.71 37.23 38.34
C THR A 224 -66.54 38.69 38.80
N ARG A 225 -67.34 39.58 38.20
CA ARG A 225 -68.21 40.47 39.00
C ARG A 225 -69.47 40.92 38.25
N LYS A 226 -70.62 40.39 38.69
CA LYS A 226 -71.97 40.96 38.51
C LYS A 226 -72.00 42.42 39.00
N LYS A 227 -72.65 43.32 38.25
CA LYS A 227 -73.27 44.54 38.81
C LYS A 227 -74.66 44.71 38.21
N SER A 228 -75.66 44.43 39.04
CA SER A 228 -77.00 44.98 38.92
C SER A 228 -77.03 46.37 39.55
N THR A 229 -77.62 47.36 38.87
CA THR A 229 -78.34 48.47 39.51
C THR A 229 -79.34 49.07 38.54
N ALA A 230 -80.50 49.41 39.08
CA ALA A 230 -81.77 49.68 38.41
C ALA A 230 -82.03 51.17 38.11
N LYS A 231 -83.16 51.41 37.41
CA LYS A 231 -84.05 52.60 37.45
C LYS A 231 -83.60 53.76 36.52
N LYS A 232 -84.41 54.37 35.64
CA LYS A 232 -85.72 55.02 35.89
C LYS A 232 -86.27 55.65 34.57
N LYS A 233 -87.61 55.55 34.33
CA LYS A 233 -88.57 56.50 33.67
C LYS A 233 -88.31 56.92 32.19
N SER A 234 -89.24 56.87 31.21
CA SER A 234 -90.67 57.25 31.07
C SER A 234 -90.81 58.41 30.06
N THR A 235 -91.35 58.13 28.86
CA THR A 235 -92.16 59.03 27.99
C THR A 235 -92.61 58.18 26.79
N ARG A 236 -93.84 57.65 26.68
CA ARG A 236 -95.20 58.22 26.42
C ARG A 236 -95.31 59.16 25.22
N LYS A 237 -96.22 58.75 24.31
CA LYS A 237 -96.98 59.47 23.26
C LYS A 237 -96.20 59.79 21.98
N ARG A 238 -96.76 59.62 20.77
CA ARG A 238 -98.18 59.46 20.38
C ARG A 238 -98.24 58.73 19.04
#